data_AF-A0A2A2GCI0-F1
#
_entry.id   AF-A0A2A2GCI0-F1
#
_cell.length_a   1.000
_cell.length_b   1.000
_cell.length_c   1.000
_cell.angle_alpha   90.00
_cell.angle_beta   90.00
_cell.angle_gamma   90.00
#
_symmetry.space_group_name_H-M   'P 1'
#
loop_
_entity.id
_entity.type
_entity.pdbx_description
1 polymer ?
#
loop_
_entity_poly.entity_id
_entity_poly.type
_entity_poly.pdbx_seq_one_letter_code
_entity_poly.pdbx_strand_id
1 'polypeptide(L)'
;MNASRFLTIVAKPILFLLEYLFKLAAGVIGMIVLGAEGSFFSKMSTGFSSIGNVLYRIAEWPDSLTYIGTVIQDYNTLTASAFNERYGGNAINRVMELLNEGVAYGQAVYQNLTRQPVATVVATLLVFLLFYIIGRACRFYRQRGQGSFLVKKERELGKRVFDQPEEKDYQ
;
A
#
# COMPACT_ATOMS: atom_id res chain seq x y z
N MET A 1 -13.38 -32.01 -8.86
CA MET A 1 -13.06 -30.56 -9.01
C MET A 1 -11.61 -30.44 -9.49
N ASN A 2 -11.36 -29.93 -10.70
CA ASN A 2 -9.99 -29.92 -11.28
C ASN A 2 -9.03 -29.05 -10.45
N ALA A 3 -7.83 -29.56 -10.16
CA ALA A 3 -6.77 -28.86 -9.41
C ALA A 3 -6.44 -27.47 -9.98
N SER A 4 -6.54 -27.31 -11.30
CA SER A 4 -6.39 -26.02 -11.98
C SER A 4 -7.46 -24.99 -11.59
N ARG A 5 -8.71 -25.40 -11.40
CA ARG A 5 -9.80 -24.52 -10.95
C ARG A 5 -9.62 -24.10 -9.49
N PHE A 6 -9.14 -25.01 -8.64
CA PHE A 6 -8.84 -24.71 -7.24
C PHE A 6 -7.68 -23.71 -7.11
N LEU A 7 -6.56 -23.95 -7.81
CA LEU A 7 -5.43 -23.02 -7.85
C LEU A 7 -5.82 -21.62 -8.35
N THR A 8 -6.70 -21.55 -9.36
CA THR A 8 -7.17 -20.26 -9.91
C THR A 8 -8.07 -19.50 -8.93
N ILE A 9 -8.79 -20.21 -8.04
CA ILE A 9 -9.64 -19.59 -7.02
C ILE A 9 -8.78 -19.08 -5.86
N VAL A 10 -7.80 -19.87 -5.40
CA VAL A 10 -6.87 -19.50 -4.31
C VAL A 10 -5.89 -18.41 -4.73
N ALA A 11 -5.47 -18.37 -5.99
CA ALA A 11 -4.55 -17.34 -6.48
C ALA A 11 -5.16 -15.93 -6.50
N LYS A 12 -6.49 -15.79 -6.61
CA LYS A 12 -7.15 -14.48 -6.69
C LYS A 12 -7.02 -13.61 -5.43
N PRO A 13 -7.32 -14.10 -4.21
CA PRO A 13 -7.09 -13.33 -2.99
C PRO A 13 -5.60 -13.02 -2.79
N ILE A 14 -4.70 -13.94 -3.14
CA ILE A 14 -3.24 -13.70 -3.08
C ILE A 14 -2.84 -12.57 -4.04
N LEU A 15 -3.30 -12.61 -5.28
CA LEU A 15 -3.03 -11.55 -6.27
C LEU A 15 -3.67 -10.22 -5.89
N PHE A 16 -4.81 -10.23 -5.20
CA PHE A 16 -5.43 -9.03 -4.66
C PHE A 16 -4.55 -8.44 -3.55
N LEU A 17 -4.10 -9.27 -2.60
CA LEU A 17 -3.23 -8.83 -1.52
C LEU A 17 -1.90 -8.28 -2.06
N LEU A 18 -1.27 -8.98 -3.01
CA LEU A 18 -0.08 -8.50 -3.71
C LEU A 18 -0.33 -7.19 -4.47
N GLU A 19 -1.47 -7.04 -5.15
CA GLU A 19 -1.84 -5.78 -5.83
C GLU A 19 -1.81 -4.59 -4.85
N TYR A 20 -2.37 -4.74 -3.65
CA TYR A 20 -2.39 -3.68 -2.65
C TYR A 20 -1.02 -3.45 -2.02
N LEU A 21 -0.32 -4.52 -1.65
CA LEU A 21 1.03 -4.42 -1.07
C LEU A 21 1.99 -3.70 -2.00
N PHE A 22 2.02 -4.05 -3.29
CA PHE A 22 2.91 -3.40 -4.25
C PHE A 22 2.54 -1.93 -4.51
N LYS A 23 1.26 -1.56 -4.49
CA LYS A 23 0.84 -0.16 -4.65
C LYS A 23 1.19 0.70 -3.44
N LEU A 24 1.00 0.16 -2.23
CA LEU A 24 1.40 0.84 -1.00
C LEU A 24 2.93 0.95 -0.92
N ALA A 25 3.64 -0.14 -1.23
CA ALA A 25 5.09 -0.16 -1.30
C ALA A 25 5.62 0.84 -2.33
N ALA A 26 4.97 0.99 -3.49
CA ALA A 26 5.38 1.98 -4.49
C ALA A 26 5.44 3.40 -3.90
N GLY A 27 4.44 3.80 -3.11
CA GLY A 27 4.42 5.10 -2.44
C GLY A 27 5.55 5.24 -1.42
N VAL A 28 5.71 4.25 -0.55
CA VAL A 28 6.76 4.26 0.49
C VAL A 28 8.17 4.26 -0.11
N ILE A 29 8.41 3.39 -1.09
CA ILE A 29 9.70 3.32 -1.79
C ILE A 29 9.95 4.62 -2.55
N GLY A 30 8.95 5.22 -3.19
CA GLY A 30 9.08 6.53 -3.81
C GLY A 30 9.56 7.61 -2.82
N MET A 31 9.00 7.62 -1.60
CA MET A 31 9.45 8.51 -0.52
C MET A 31 10.89 8.22 -0.09
N ILE A 32 11.28 6.95 0.03
CA ILE A 32 12.67 6.56 0.35
C ILE A 32 13.64 7.09 -0.71
N VAL A 33 13.30 6.94 -2.00
CA VAL A 33 14.13 7.38 -3.13
C VAL A 33 14.25 8.92 -3.17
N LEU A 34 13.20 9.65 -2.78
CA LEU A 34 13.25 11.12 -2.65
C LEU A 34 14.27 11.57 -1.59
N GLY A 35 14.32 10.86 -0.45
CA GLY A 35 15.24 11.16 0.65
C GLY A 35 16.65 10.58 0.45
N ALA A 36 16.81 9.58 -0.40
CA ALA A 36 18.09 8.89 -0.60
C ALA A 36 19.15 9.80 -1.21
N GLU A 37 20.36 9.82 -0.65
CA GLU A 37 21.48 10.58 -1.19
C GLU A 37 22.18 9.86 -2.36
N GLY A 38 22.99 10.60 -3.11
CA GLY A 38 23.81 10.08 -4.20
C GLY A 38 23.23 10.33 -5.60
N SER A 39 23.84 9.69 -6.60
CA SER A 39 23.47 9.84 -8.01
C SER A 39 22.18 9.11 -8.36
N PHE A 40 21.64 9.36 -9.56
CA PHE A 40 20.45 8.70 -10.10
C PHE A 40 20.43 7.17 -9.88
N PHE A 41 21.50 6.47 -10.25
CA PHE A 41 21.58 5.01 -10.11
C PHE A 41 21.66 4.55 -8.65
N SER A 42 22.30 5.33 -7.78
CA SER A 42 22.32 5.07 -6.33
C SER A 42 20.91 5.12 -5.75
N LYS A 43 20.17 6.18 -6.08
CA LYS A 43 18.77 6.38 -5.66
C LYS A 43 17.87 5.24 -6.13
N MET A 44 17.99 4.84 -7.40
CA MET A 44 17.28 3.68 -7.96
C MET A 44 17.60 2.40 -7.18
N SER A 45 18.89 2.13 -6.93
CA SER A 45 19.36 0.96 -6.18
C SER A 45 18.79 0.90 -4.77
N THR A 46 18.80 2.04 -4.04
CA THR A 46 18.17 2.17 -2.72
C THR A 46 16.68 1.86 -2.77
N GLY A 47 15.99 2.33 -3.82
CA GLY A 47 14.59 2.00 -4.04
C GLY A 47 14.35 0.49 -4.15
N PHE A 48 15.10 -0.19 -5.01
CA PHE A 48 14.94 -1.64 -5.21
C PHE A 48 15.37 -2.48 -4.02
N SER A 49 16.46 -2.12 -3.33
CA SER A 49 16.94 -2.87 -2.17
C SER A 49 15.98 -2.75 -0.97
N SER A 50 15.24 -1.64 -0.88
CA SER A 50 14.29 -1.41 0.23
C SER A 50 13.02 -2.26 0.15
N ILE A 51 12.73 -2.92 -0.98
CA ILE A 51 11.46 -3.59 -1.24
C ILE A 51 11.08 -4.62 -0.16
N GLY A 52 12.02 -5.49 0.23
CA GLY A 52 11.75 -6.57 1.18
C GLY A 52 11.37 -6.03 2.55
N ASN A 53 12.11 -5.00 3.01
CA ASN A 53 11.85 -4.34 4.28
C ASN A 53 10.53 -3.56 4.24
N VAL A 54 10.24 -2.85 3.15
CA VAL A 54 8.97 -2.10 3.00
C VAL A 54 7.77 -3.04 2.99
N LEU A 55 7.83 -4.15 2.24
CA LEU A 55 6.74 -5.13 2.22
C LEU A 55 6.52 -5.77 3.58
N TYR A 56 7.60 -6.10 4.30
CA TYR A 56 7.54 -6.61 5.67
C TYR A 56 6.88 -5.59 6.62
N ARG A 57 7.34 -4.33 6.61
CA ARG A 57 6.79 -3.27 7.46
C ARG A 57 5.33 -2.96 7.17
N ILE A 58 4.92 -2.97 5.90
CA ILE A 58 3.50 -2.75 5.53
C ILE A 58 2.61 -3.86 6.12
N ALA A 59 3.11 -5.09 6.22
CA ALA A 59 2.37 -6.16 6.87
C ALA A 59 2.20 -5.94 8.40
N GLU A 60 3.15 -5.25 9.04
CA GLU A 60 3.12 -4.90 10.48
C GLU A 60 2.41 -3.56 10.79
N TRP A 61 2.03 -2.79 9.76
CA TRP A 61 1.36 -1.50 9.94
C TRP A 61 0.05 -1.56 10.73
N PRO A 62 -0.84 -2.56 10.56
CA PRO A 62 -2.08 -2.64 11.34
C PRO A 62 -1.83 -2.63 12.86
N ASP A 63 -0.87 -3.43 13.32
CA ASP A 63 -0.53 -3.53 14.74
C ASP A 63 0.12 -2.25 15.24
N SER A 64 1.02 -1.68 14.44
CA SER A 64 1.72 -0.42 14.75
C SER A 64 0.77 0.77 14.84
N LEU A 65 -0.19 0.89 13.91
CA LEU A 65 -1.19 1.96 13.91
C LEU A 65 -2.17 1.82 15.07
N THR A 66 -2.54 0.59 15.43
CA THR A 66 -3.39 0.32 16.60
C THR A 66 -2.69 0.73 17.89
N TYR A 67 -1.40 0.39 18.02
CA TYR A 67 -0.58 0.81 19.16
C TYR A 67 -0.48 2.34 19.25
N ILE A 68 -0.12 3.02 18.16
CA ILE A 68 -0.02 4.49 18.13
C ILE A 68 -1.37 5.15 18.46
N GLY A 69 -2.46 4.66 17.88
CA GLY A 69 -3.80 5.16 18.17
C GLY A 69 -4.17 5.05 19.64
N THR A 70 -3.84 3.91 20.27
CA THR A 70 -4.06 3.69 21.71
C THR A 70 -3.23 4.66 22.55
N VAL A 71 -1.96 4.87 22.20
CA VAL A 71 -1.07 5.81 22.90
C VAL A 71 -1.59 7.25 22.79
N ILE A 72 -2.03 7.69 21.60
CA ILE A 72 -2.58 9.04 21.39
C ILE A 72 -3.89 9.23 22.18
N GLN A 73 -4.76 8.22 22.16
CA GLN A 73 -6.01 8.26 22.92
C GLN A 73 -5.74 8.36 24.42
N ASP A 74 -4.80 7.56 24.93
CA ASP A 74 -4.40 7.59 26.33
C ASP A 74 -3.73 8.92 26.71
N TYR A 75 -2.94 9.52 25.81
CA TYR A 75 -2.35 10.85 26.05
C TYR A 75 -3.41 11.95 26.21
N ASN A 76 -4.50 11.86 25.44
CA ASN A 76 -5.60 12.85 25.49
C ASN A 76 -6.60 12.59 26.63
N THR A 77 -6.58 11.40 27.25
CA THR A 77 -7.58 11.00 28.26
C THR A 77 -7.01 10.77 29.66
N LEU A 78 -5.72 10.44 29.78
CA LEU A 78 -5.04 10.25 31.05
C LEU A 78 -4.39 11.56 31.52
N THR A 79 -4.27 11.71 32.83
CA THR A 79 -3.43 12.78 33.41
C THR A 79 -1.95 12.49 33.10
N ALA A 80 -1.13 13.55 33.04
CA ALA A 80 0.29 13.42 32.71
C ALA A 80 1.05 12.44 33.63
N SER A 81 0.66 12.31 34.91
CA SER A 81 1.29 11.34 35.82
C SER A 81 0.89 9.90 35.50
N ALA A 82 -0.39 9.63 35.23
CA ALA A 82 -0.90 8.30 34.90
C ALA A 82 -0.39 7.82 33.54
N PHE A 83 -0.22 8.73 32.59
CA PHE A 83 0.41 8.43 31.30
C PHE A 83 1.90 8.06 31.47
N ASN A 84 2.63 8.82 32.27
CA ASN A 84 4.06 8.59 32.51
C ASN A 84 4.31 7.32 33.35
N GLU A 85 3.38 6.95 34.23
CA GLU A 85 3.42 5.67 34.96
C GLU A 85 3.14 4.47 34.04
N ARG A 86 2.22 4.62 33.08
CA ARG A 86 1.79 3.54 32.17
C ARG A 86 2.75 3.29 31.00
N TYR A 87 3.34 4.35 30.46
CA TYR A 87 4.20 4.28 29.26
C TYR A 87 5.67 4.65 29.52
N GLY A 88 5.97 5.26 30.67
CA GLY A 88 7.30 5.76 31.01
C GLY A 88 7.74 6.95 30.15
N GLY A 89 8.91 7.51 30.48
CA GLY A 89 9.58 8.51 29.63
C GLY A 89 9.97 7.98 28.25
N ASN A 90 10.01 6.65 28.06
CA ASN A 90 10.39 6.01 26.80
C ASN A 90 9.39 6.23 25.67
N ALA A 91 8.09 6.34 25.94
CA ALA A 91 7.10 6.60 24.90
C ALA A 91 7.23 8.02 24.32
N ILE A 92 7.49 9.02 25.17
CA ILE A 92 7.77 10.38 24.74
C ILE A 92 9.08 10.44 23.95
N ASN A 93 10.12 9.76 24.40
CA ASN A 93 11.39 9.68 23.66
C ASN A 93 11.19 9.08 22.27
N ARG A 94 10.36 8.03 22.14
CA ARG A 94 10.05 7.40 20.84
C ARG A 94 9.26 8.31 19.91
N VAL A 95 8.34 9.13 20.44
CA VAL A 95 7.63 10.15 19.65
C VAL A 95 8.59 11.24 19.18
N MET A 96 9.48 11.70 20.06
CA MET A 96 10.49 12.70 19.70
C MET A 96 11.50 12.17 18.68
N GLU A 97 11.87 10.89 18.78
CA GLU A 97 12.70 10.19 17.79
C GLU A 97 12.01 10.17 16.41
N LEU A 98 10.74 9.76 16.33
CA LEU A 98 9.96 9.77 15.09
C LEU A 98 9.85 11.18 14.48
N LEU A 99 9.64 12.20 15.31
CA LEU A 99 9.60 13.59 14.86
C LEU A 99 10.96 14.04 14.31
N ASN A 100 12.05 13.70 14.99
CA ASN A 100 13.41 14.00 14.53
C ASN A 100 13.74 13.29 13.22
N GLU A 101 13.37 12.01 13.08
CA GLU A 101 13.49 11.27 11.82
C GLU A 101 12.70 11.95 10.69
N GLY A 102 11.48 12.42 10.98
CA GLY A 102 10.65 13.15 10.03
C GLY A 102 11.29 14.47 9.56
N VAL A 103 11.87 15.24 10.49
CA VAL A 103 12.59 16.48 10.16
C VAL A 103 13.85 16.18 9.34
N ALA A 104 14.63 15.17 9.74
CA ALA A 104 15.83 14.75 9.01
C ALA A 104 15.49 14.31 7.58
N TYR A 105 14.41 13.54 7.41
CA TYR A 105 13.89 13.18 6.09
C TYR A 105 13.53 14.41 5.26
N GLY A 106 12.78 15.35 5.82
CA GLY A 106 12.39 16.58 5.12
C GLY A 106 13.60 17.40 4.66
N GLN A 107 14.63 17.51 5.50
CA GLN A 107 15.89 18.15 5.14
C GLN A 107 16.63 17.40 4.02
N ALA A 108 16.69 16.07 4.08
CA ALA A 108 17.33 15.25 3.05
C ALA A 108 16.64 15.42 1.69
N VAL A 109 15.29 15.38 1.65
CA VAL A 109 14.51 15.64 0.44
C VAL A 109 14.79 17.04 -0.10
N TYR A 110 14.77 18.06 0.75
CA TYR A 110 15.06 19.43 0.36
C TYR A 110 16.46 19.57 -0.25
N GLN A 111 17.49 19.01 0.39
CA GLN A 111 18.86 19.04 -0.11
C GLN A 111 19.00 18.31 -1.46
N ASN A 112 18.35 17.14 -1.60
CA ASN A 112 18.36 16.37 -2.83
C ASN A 112 17.70 17.10 -4.00
N LEU A 113 16.54 17.72 -3.76
CA LEU A 113 15.84 18.53 -4.76
C LEU A 113 16.64 19.78 -5.14
N THR A 114 17.38 20.38 -4.20
CA THR A 114 18.18 21.58 -4.47
C THR A 114 19.46 21.25 -5.24
N ARG A 115 20.14 20.14 -4.91
CA ARG A 115 21.42 19.76 -5.53
C ARG A 115 21.25 19.03 -6.86
N GLN A 116 20.29 18.12 -6.95
CA GLN A 116 20.07 17.26 -8.13
C GLN A 116 18.56 17.08 -8.39
N PRO A 117 17.84 18.15 -8.77
CA PRO A 117 16.39 18.14 -8.91
C PRO A 117 15.90 17.09 -9.91
N VAL A 118 16.47 17.12 -11.13
CA VAL A 118 16.04 16.24 -12.23
C VAL A 118 16.31 14.77 -11.89
N ALA A 119 17.52 14.45 -11.43
CA ALA A 119 17.88 13.08 -11.08
C ALA A 119 17.00 12.52 -9.96
N THR A 120 16.72 13.34 -8.94
CA THR A 120 15.86 12.94 -7.80
C THR A 120 14.44 12.69 -8.26
N VAL A 121 13.82 13.63 -8.98
CA VAL A 121 12.43 13.50 -9.45
C VAL A 121 12.29 12.32 -10.42
N VAL A 122 13.19 12.17 -11.38
CA VAL A 122 13.12 11.09 -12.38
C VAL A 122 13.36 9.73 -11.73
N ALA A 123 14.32 9.59 -10.81
CA ALA A 123 14.55 8.35 -10.09
C ALA A 123 13.31 7.96 -9.27
N THR A 124 12.75 8.89 -8.50
CA THR A 124 11.54 8.65 -7.72
C THR A 124 10.38 8.21 -8.60
N LEU A 125 10.12 8.93 -9.70
CA LEU A 125 9.02 8.59 -10.61
C LEU A 125 9.22 7.24 -11.25
N LEU A 126 10.43 6.91 -11.71
CA LEU A 126 10.72 5.62 -12.32
C LEU A 126 10.51 4.47 -11.33
N VAL A 127 11.08 4.57 -10.12
CA VAL A 127 10.90 3.52 -9.11
C VAL A 127 9.42 3.38 -8.73
N PHE A 128 8.74 4.49 -8.48
CA PHE A 128 7.31 4.49 -8.18
C PHE A 128 6.51 3.80 -9.28
N LEU A 129 6.72 4.19 -10.55
CA LEU A 129 5.98 3.63 -11.68
C LEU A 129 6.27 2.15 -11.87
N LEU A 130 7.52 1.72 -11.72
CA LEU A 130 7.88 0.30 -11.85
C LEU A 130 7.15 -0.56 -10.80
N PHE A 131 7.17 -0.16 -9.53
CA PHE A 131 6.44 -0.88 -8.48
C PHE A 131 4.92 -0.80 -8.65
N TYR A 132 4.40 0.36 -9.05
CA TYR A 132 2.98 0.54 -9.32
C TYR A 132 2.51 -0.34 -10.49
N ILE A 133 3.31 -0.47 -11.55
CA ILE A 133 3.03 -1.32 -12.70
C ILE A 133 3.02 -2.80 -12.28
N ILE A 134 3.90 -3.25 -11.38
CA ILE A 134 3.85 -4.61 -10.85
C ILE A 134 2.51 -4.87 -10.15
N GLY A 135 2.06 -3.95 -9.29
CA GLY A 135 0.72 -4.04 -8.69
C GLY A 135 -0.41 -4.05 -9.73
N ARG A 136 -0.27 -3.26 -10.80
CA ARG A 136 -1.23 -3.25 -11.92
C ARG A 136 -1.20 -4.56 -12.71
N ALA A 137 -0.05 -5.19 -12.87
CA ALA A 137 0.08 -6.50 -13.48
C ALA A 137 -0.62 -7.57 -12.64
N CYS A 138 -0.45 -7.56 -11.31
CA CYS A 138 -1.20 -8.43 -10.39
C CYS A 138 -2.71 -8.29 -10.59
N ARG A 139 -3.22 -7.05 -10.71
CA ARG A 139 -4.63 -6.78 -11.04
C ARG A 139 -5.02 -7.39 -12.39
N PHE A 140 -4.22 -7.18 -13.42
CA PHE A 140 -4.49 -7.68 -14.76
C PHE A 140 -4.58 -9.22 -14.77
N TYR A 141 -3.63 -9.92 -14.15
CA TYR A 141 -3.66 -11.38 -14.04
C TYR A 141 -4.85 -11.87 -13.20
N ARG A 142 -5.22 -11.16 -12.13
CA ARG A 142 -6.40 -11.49 -11.33
C ARG A 142 -7.71 -11.35 -12.11
N GLN A 143 -7.79 -10.34 -13.00
CA GLN A 143 -8.98 -10.03 -13.79
C GLN A 143 -9.03 -10.80 -15.12
N ARG A 144 -7.93 -11.43 -15.55
CA ARG A 144 -7.84 -12.21 -16.78
C ARG A 144 -8.88 -13.35 -16.76
N GLY A 145 -9.86 -13.27 -17.66
CA GLY A 145 -10.95 -14.24 -17.78
C GLY A 145 -12.22 -13.97 -16.96
N GLN A 146 -12.28 -12.87 -16.18
CA GLN A 146 -13.50 -12.52 -15.41
C GLN A 146 -14.45 -11.55 -16.12
N GLY A 147 -14.07 -11.00 -17.28
CA GLY A 147 -14.81 -9.92 -17.94
C GLY A 147 -14.82 -8.64 -17.09
N SER A 148 -15.04 -7.48 -17.72
CA SER A 148 -15.26 -6.25 -16.96
C SER A 148 -16.47 -6.42 -16.03
N PHE A 149 -16.47 -5.76 -14.87
CA PHE A 149 -17.64 -5.71 -13.98
C PHE A 149 -18.90 -5.27 -14.75
N LEU A 150 -18.73 -4.34 -15.70
CA LEU A 150 -19.75 -3.89 -16.65
C LEU A 150 -20.32 -5.04 -17.48
N VAL A 151 -19.46 -5.85 -18.11
CA VAL A 151 -19.87 -6.98 -18.95
C VAL A 151 -20.62 -8.05 -18.12
N LYS A 152 -20.24 -8.24 -16.86
CA LYS A 152 -20.97 -9.13 -15.94
C LYS A 152 -22.35 -8.57 -15.59
N LYS A 153 -22.43 -7.26 -15.30
CA LYS A 153 -23.70 -6.60 -14.98
C LYS A 153 -24.64 -6.52 -16.18
N GLU A 154 -24.12 -6.26 -17.38
CA GLU A 154 -24.90 -6.34 -18.62
C GLU A 154 -25.44 -7.76 -18.85
N ARG A 155 -24.64 -8.80 -18.60
CA ARG A 155 -25.10 -10.18 -18.75
C ARG A 155 -26.14 -10.57 -17.70
N GLU A 156 -26.01 -10.07 -16.46
CA GLU A 156 -27.02 -10.24 -15.40
C GLU A 156 -28.33 -9.51 -15.74
N LEU A 157 -28.24 -8.26 -16.21
CA LEU A 157 -29.41 -7.46 -16.62
C LEU A 157 -30.08 -8.06 -17.86
N GLY A 158 -29.30 -8.48 -18.85
CA GLY A 158 -29.80 -9.17 -20.04
C GLY A 158 -30.56 -10.44 -19.66
N LYS A 159 -30.03 -11.26 -18.74
CA LYS A 159 -30.77 -12.43 -18.24
C LYS A 159 -32.09 -12.05 -17.56
N ARG A 160 -32.13 -10.97 -16.76
CA ARG A 160 -33.39 -10.54 -16.12
C ARG A 160 -34.41 -9.99 -17.09
N VAL A 161 -33.97 -9.41 -18.20
CA VAL A 161 -34.85 -8.84 -19.24
C VAL A 161 -35.35 -9.93 -20.18
N PHE A 162 -34.51 -10.90 -20.54
CA PHE A 162 -34.83 -11.91 -21.56
C PHE A 162 -35.26 -13.28 -21.01
N ASP A 163 -34.86 -13.67 -19.80
CA ASP A 163 -35.32 -14.91 -19.13
C ASP A 163 -36.49 -14.61 -18.18
N GLN A 164 -37.47 -13.79 -18.59
CA GLN A 164 -38.74 -13.75 -17.86
C GLN A 164 -39.42 -15.12 -18.05
N PRO A 165 -39.80 -15.84 -16.98
CA PRO A 165 -40.57 -17.06 -17.13
C PRO A 165 -41.87 -16.68 -17.85
N GLU A 166 -42.16 -17.35 -18.96
CA GLU A 166 -43.45 -17.23 -19.65
C GLU A 166 -44.56 -17.27 -18.59
N GLU A 167 -45.26 -16.14 -18.47
CA GLU A 167 -46.45 -16.02 -17.66
C GLU A 167 -47.41 -17.09 -18.19
N LYS A 168 -47.53 -18.17 -17.42
CA LYS A 168 -48.47 -19.24 -17.72
C LYS A 168 -49.86 -18.66 -17.53
N ASP A 169 -50.40 -18.09 -18.61
CA ASP A 169 -51.83 -17.91 -18.79
C ASP A 169 -52.47 -19.30 -18.75
N TYR A 170 -52.93 -19.70 -17.56
CA TYR A 170 -53.96 -20.72 -17.42
C TYR A 170 -55.23 -20.03 -16.97
N GLN A 171 -56.15 -19.94 -17.93
CA GLN A 171 -57.59 -19.88 -17.73
C GLN A 171 -58.09 -20.95 -16.76
#